data_AF-A0A831WMB7-F1
#
_entry.id   AF-A0A831WMB7-F1
#
_cell.length_a   1.000
_cell.length_b   1.000
_cell.length_c   1.000
_cell.angle_alpha   90.00
_cell.angle_beta   90.00
_cell.angle_gamma   90.00
#
_symmetry.space_group_name_H-M   'P 1'
#
loop_
_entity.id
_entity.type
_entity.pdbx_description
1 polymer ?
#
loop_
_entity_poly.entity_id
_entity_poly.type
_entity_poly.pdbx_seq_one_letter_code
_entity_poly.pdbx_strand_id
1 'polypeptide(L)'
;RKNASTKARGSPSRAKKVREIKELGYEGWRDKYKYGYRWTAESFFSGVKRVFGETCRARSTEALFQEVKMKFIFYNMLLSL
;
A
#
# COMPACT_ATOMS: atom_id res chain seq x y z
N ARG A 1 -15.65 6.37 -1.61
CA ARG A 1 -16.80 5.43 -1.70
C ARG A 1 -18.09 6.18 -1.39
N LYS A 2 -18.93 6.47 -2.39
CA LYS A 2 -20.15 7.28 -2.23
C LYS A 2 -21.21 6.60 -1.34
N ASN A 3 -21.34 5.27 -1.44
CA ASN A 3 -22.43 4.50 -0.79
C ASN A 3 -21.96 3.68 0.43
N ALA A 4 -20.88 4.09 1.10
CA ALA A 4 -20.39 3.35 2.26
C ALA A 4 -21.35 3.50 3.46
N SER A 5 -21.62 2.37 4.14
CA SER A 5 -22.45 2.33 5.35
C SER A 5 -21.73 2.96 6.54
N THR A 6 -22.45 3.82 7.27
CA THR A 6 -22.00 4.45 8.53
C THR A 6 -22.37 3.62 9.76
N LYS A 7 -23.01 2.47 9.58
CA LYS A 7 -23.43 1.58 10.67
C LYS A 7 -22.29 0.65 11.06
N ALA A 8 -22.10 0.47 12.37
CA ALA A 8 -21.05 -0.38 12.93
C ALA A 8 -21.49 -1.85 13.07
N ARG A 9 -22.17 -2.43 12.07
CA ARG A 9 -22.67 -3.84 12.11
C ARG A 9 -21.54 -4.90 12.01
N GLY A 10 -20.35 -4.57 12.50
CA GLY A 10 -19.19 -5.47 12.50
C GLY A 10 -17.92 -4.72 12.90
N SER A 11 -17.60 -3.62 12.22
CA SER A 11 -16.38 -2.84 12.48
C SER A 11 -16.71 -1.38 12.84
N PRO A 12 -16.67 -1.01 14.13
CA PRO A 12 -16.82 0.38 14.57
C PRO A 12 -15.77 1.32 13.99
N SER A 13 -14.52 0.86 13.85
CA SER A 13 -13.42 1.64 13.25
C SER A 13 -13.69 1.98 11.79
N ARG A 14 -14.19 1.03 11.00
CA ARG A 14 -14.62 1.28 9.62
C ARG A 14 -15.77 2.28 9.57
N ALA A 15 -16.77 2.13 10.42
CA ALA A 15 -17.91 3.05 10.48
C ALA A 15 -17.48 4.48 10.81
N LYS A 16 -16.57 4.66 11.78
CA LYS A 16 -15.97 5.97 12.12
C LYS A 16 -15.28 6.60 10.91
N LYS A 17 -14.47 5.82 10.19
CA LYS A 17 -13.75 6.31 9.01
C LYS A 17 -14.69 6.74 7.88
N VAL A 18 -15.79 6.01 7.69
CA VAL A 18 -16.81 6.35 6.70
C VAL A 18 -17.54 7.65 7.06
N ARG A 19 -17.85 7.88 8.35
CA ARG A 19 -18.45 9.16 8.80
C ARG A 19 -17.50 10.31 8.56
N GLU A 20 -16.22 10.16 8.94
CA GLU A 20 -15.19 11.18 8.71
C GLU A 20 -15.05 11.54 7.22
N ILE A 21 -15.06 10.56 6.31
CA ILE A 21 -15.03 10.83 4.85
C ILE A 21 -16.27 11.60 4.39
N LYS A 22 -17.44 11.33 4.97
CA LYS A 22 -18.69 12.04 4.62
C LYS A 22 -18.70 13.47 5.17
N GLU A 23 -18.13 13.68 6.36
CA GLU A 23 -18.03 14.99 7.01
C GLU A 23 -17.01 15.90 6.33
N LEU A 24 -15.81 15.39 6.01
CA LEU A 24 -14.72 16.19 5.40
C LEU A 24 -14.82 16.29 3.88
N GLY A 25 -15.65 15.47 3.24
CA GLY A 25 -15.58 15.22 1.80
C GLY A 25 -14.34 14.41 1.41
N TYR A 26 -14.31 13.90 0.18
CA TYR A 26 -13.18 13.08 -0.29
C TYR A 26 -11.87 13.87 -0.34
N GLU A 27 -11.90 15.08 -0.88
CA GLU A 27 -10.71 15.93 -1.04
C GLU A 27 -10.10 16.30 0.33
N GLY A 28 -10.91 16.82 1.25
CA GLY A 28 -10.45 17.17 2.61
C GLY A 28 -9.94 15.96 3.39
N TRP A 29 -10.59 14.80 3.25
CA TRP A 29 -10.09 13.56 3.83
C TRP A 29 -8.78 13.08 3.18
N ARG A 30 -8.67 13.17 1.84
CA ARG A 30 -7.47 12.78 1.09
C ARG A 30 -6.29 13.62 1.56
N ASP A 31 -6.46 14.92 1.71
CA ASP A 31 -5.39 15.83 2.08
C ASP A 31 -4.98 15.64 3.55
N LYS A 32 -5.95 15.48 4.45
CA LYS A 32 -5.72 15.17 5.87
C LYS A 32 -4.86 13.91 6.07
N TYR A 33 -5.13 12.86 5.30
CA TYR A 33 -4.41 11.58 5.39
C TYR A 33 -3.30 11.43 4.35
N LYS A 34 -3.08 12.47 3.53
CA LYS A 34 -2.18 12.45 2.39
C LYS A 34 -2.34 11.19 1.52
N TYR A 35 -3.59 10.76 1.33
CA TYR A 35 -3.93 9.48 0.71
C TYR A 35 -3.43 9.39 -0.75
N GLY A 36 -3.19 10.54 -1.40
CA GLY A 36 -2.55 10.60 -2.72
C GLY A 36 -1.18 9.91 -2.79
N TYR A 37 -0.38 9.93 -1.71
CA TYR A 37 0.94 9.27 -1.70
C TYR A 37 0.86 7.74 -1.63
N ARG A 38 -0.32 7.16 -1.40
CA ARG A 38 -0.50 5.70 -1.44
C ARG A 38 -0.08 5.13 -2.79
N TRP A 39 -0.37 5.85 -3.87
CA TRP A 39 -0.02 5.43 -5.23
C TRP A 39 1.50 5.31 -5.42
N THR A 40 2.31 6.13 -4.75
CA THR A 40 3.78 6.03 -4.79
C THR A 40 4.27 4.68 -4.25
N ALA A 41 3.72 4.22 -3.12
CA ALA A 41 4.08 2.93 -2.56
C ALA A 41 3.64 1.77 -3.47
N GLU A 42 2.41 1.81 -4.00
CA GLU A 42 1.90 0.78 -4.92
C GLU A 42 2.75 0.71 -6.20
N SER A 43 3.09 1.86 -6.77
CA SER A 43 3.96 1.98 -7.95
C SER A 43 5.35 1.42 -7.68
N PHE A 44 5.93 1.71 -6.51
CA PHE A 44 7.23 1.16 -6.09
C PHE A 44 7.20 -0.37 -6.05
N PHE A 45 6.25 -0.98 -5.34
CA PHE A 45 6.11 -2.44 -5.27
C PHE A 45 5.85 -3.06 -6.65
N SER A 46 5.03 -2.40 -7.46
CA SER A 46 4.75 -2.82 -8.83
C SER A 46 6.01 -2.79 -9.71
N GLY A 47 6.86 -1.78 -9.54
CA GLY A 47 8.15 -1.67 -10.21
C GLY A 47 9.11 -2.80 -9.86
N VAL A 48 9.29 -3.08 -8.56
CA VAL A 48 10.12 -4.20 -8.07
C VAL A 48 9.70 -5.51 -8.74
N LYS A 49 8.39 -5.78 -8.77
CA LYS A 49 7.82 -6.99 -9.36
C LYS A 49 8.00 -7.07 -10.88
N ARG A 50 7.93 -5.94 -11.59
CA ARG A 50 8.21 -5.92 -13.05
C ARG A 50 9.67 -6.20 -13.35
N VAL A 51 10.59 -5.67 -12.54
CA VAL A 51 12.04 -5.83 -12.76
C VAL A 51 12.52 -7.23 -12.37
N PHE A 52 12.09 -7.75 -11.23
CA PHE A 52 12.63 -8.98 -10.65
C PHE A 52 11.68 -10.19 -10.70
N GLY A 53 10.46 -10.00 -11.20
CA GLY A 53 9.39 -10.99 -11.13
C GLY A 53 8.71 -11.06 -9.76
N GLU A 54 7.60 -11.80 -9.70
CA GLU A 54 6.79 -11.95 -8.48
C GLU A 54 7.15 -13.19 -7.65
N THR A 55 7.98 -14.07 -8.18
CA THR A 55 8.34 -15.36 -7.56
C THR A 55 9.74 -15.32 -6.97
N CYS A 56 10.01 -16.22 -6.01
CA CYS A 56 11.35 -16.46 -5.48
C CYS A 56 11.81 -17.86 -5.87
N ARG A 57 13.14 -18.04 -6.01
CA ARG A 57 13.74 -19.35 -6.32
C ARG A 57 14.25 -20.06 -5.07
N ALA A 58 14.50 -19.32 -3.99
CA ALA A 58 14.92 -19.86 -2.72
C ALA A 58 13.92 -20.91 -2.16
N ARG A 59 14.45 -21.94 -1.49
CA ARG A 59 13.67 -23.06 -0.92
C ARG A 59 13.58 -23.05 0.61
N SER A 60 14.46 -22.32 1.30
CA SER A 60 14.35 -22.07 2.74
C SER A 60 13.74 -20.70 3.01
N THR A 61 13.09 -20.56 4.15
CA THR A 61 12.45 -19.31 4.59
C THR A 61 13.46 -18.18 4.70
N GLU A 62 14.64 -18.47 5.26
CA GLU A 62 15.72 -17.51 5.47
C GLU A 62 16.25 -16.98 4.13
N ALA A 63 16.49 -17.90 3.19
CA ALA A 63 16.96 -17.55 1.86
C ALA A 63 15.90 -16.79 1.06
N LEU A 64 14.61 -17.10 1.24
CA LEU A 64 13.51 -16.37 0.61
C LEU A 64 13.45 -14.93 1.12
N PHE A 65 13.55 -14.72 2.44
CA PHE A 65 13.61 -13.37 3.00
C PHE A 65 14.83 -12.60 2.48
N GLN A 66 15.99 -13.26 2.37
CA GLN A 66 17.18 -12.63 1.83
C GLN A 66 17.02 -12.26 0.34
N GLU A 67 16.46 -13.16 -0.48
CA GLU A 67 16.19 -12.89 -1.89
C GLU A 67 15.26 -11.68 -2.07
N VAL A 68 14.17 -11.62 -1.30
CA VAL A 68 13.23 -10.50 -1.35
C VAL A 68 13.91 -9.20 -0.91
N LYS A 69 14.67 -9.20 0.19
CA LYS A 69 15.41 -8.01 0.65
C LYS A 69 16.35 -7.49 -0.44
N MET A 70 17.10 -8.38 -1.09
CA MET A 70 18.03 -8.00 -2.16
C MET A 70 17.30 -7.38 -3.36
N LYS A 71 16.15 -7.91 -3.78
CA LYS A 71 15.33 -7.31 -4.84
C LYS A 71 14.94 -5.87 -4.53
N PHE A 72 14.53 -5.58 -3.29
CA PHE A 72 14.18 -4.23 -2.87
C PHE A 72 15.40 -3.30 -2.78
N ILE A 73 16.52 -3.77 -2.22
CA ILE A 73 17.77 -2.99 -2.13
C ILE A 73 18.26 -2.63 -3.54
N PHE A 74 18.32 -3.59 -4.46
CA PHE A 74 18.75 -3.33 -5.82
C PHE A 74 17.79 -2.43 -6.58
N TYR A 75 16.48 -2.56 -6.39
CA TYR A 75 15.54 -1.62 -6.99
C TYR A 75 15.74 -0.19 -6.47
N ASN A 76 15.98 -0.01 -5.17
CA ASN A 76 16.30 1.30 -4.61
C ASN A 76 17.58 1.90 -5.19
N MET A 77 18.60 1.06 -5.41
CA MET A 77 19.84 1.50 -6.07
C MET A 77 19.58 1.95 -7.50
N LEU A 78 18.76 1.22 -8.26
CA LEU A 78 18.38 1.59 -9.63
C LEU A 78 17.60 2.91 -9.71
N LEU A 79 16.75 3.20 -8.71
CA LEU A 79 16.01 4.47 -8.65
C LEU A 79 16.86 5.66 -8.16
N SER A 80 18.01 5.39 -7.54
CA SER A 80 18.91 6.41 -6.99
C SER A 80 20.03 6.81 -7.95
N LEU A 81 20.11 6.16 -9.11
CA LEU A 81 21.00 6.48 -10.23
C LEU A 81 20.35 7.53 -11.14
#